data_AF-A0A813FHW6-F1
#
_entry.id   AF-A0A813FHW6-F1
#
_cell.length_a   1.000
_cell.length_b   1.000
_cell.length_c   1.000
_cell.angle_alpha   90.00
_cell.angle_beta   90.00
_cell.angle_gamma   90.00
#
_symmetry.space_group_name_H-M   'P 1'
#
loop_
_entity.id
_entity.type
_entity.pdbx_description
1 polymer ?
#
loop_
_entity_poly.entity_id
_entity_poly.type
_entity_poly.pdbx_seq_one_letter_code
_entity_poly.pdbx_strand_id
1 'polypeptide(L)'
;MGNTKGDDALSKEQKATLYKELGIWEMGYTIGILNYSITIFALARFPQYFWIVHMVKAFVYLPWRFIRFLERGWEWYMIEFCYLNTYLTVVCCILSFLRVFVGVDNPLHPYNHALLRVGFSFANGALMWAVVMFNNKLVFHDVDNTCSVYIHLSPALLFWSLRWGGGFGPALIEETWPGMFQVCPNMMAADVALDSLGKMLWQGSSSCAGSVGHFMLYPALVWFVGWCVPYSLLVFWFFADYLARNKKSNVYAETVEATDGVRKLMTSNLPKWSWPAAHMFQHFVFTMVCGAFTMLLWDSFVMHTLVLSGIILYMIHNGSVFTFRVVAAKHVTGLLQKTAQEGSTDYQPVRQA
;
A
#
# COMPACT_ATOMS: atom_id res chain seq x y z
N MET A 1 -36.95 35.57 13.31
CA MET A 1 -36.22 34.30 13.14
C MET A 1 -35.91 34.13 11.66
N GLY A 2 -34.83 34.75 11.18
CA GLY A 2 -34.36 34.61 9.81
C GLY A 2 -33.31 33.51 9.76
N ASN A 3 -33.62 32.42 9.07
CA ASN A 3 -32.77 31.26 8.92
C ASN A 3 -31.58 31.62 8.01
N THR A 4 -30.45 32.01 8.60
CA THR A 4 -29.16 32.14 7.91
C THR A 4 -28.62 30.74 7.60
N LYS A 5 -29.19 30.07 6.59
CA LYS A 5 -28.46 29.02 5.89
C LYS A 5 -27.29 29.72 5.21
N GLY A 6 -26.08 29.44 5.68
CA GLY A 6 -24.86 30.04 5.15
C GLY A 6 -24.84 29.94 3.63
N ASP A 7 -24.59 31.06 2.98
CA ASP A 7 -24.46 31.15 1.53
C ASP A 7 -23.29 30.26 1.10
N ASP A 8 -23.62 29.12 0.54
CA ASP A 8 -22.66 28.22 -0.10
C ASP A 8 -22.08 28.99 -1.31
N ALA A 9 -20.78 29.24 -1.31
CA ALA A 9 -20.12 30.11 -2.30
C ALA A 9 -20.23 29.58 -3.75
N LEU A 10 -20.71 28.35 -3.93
CA LEU A 10 -20.88 27.67 -5.21
C LEU A 10 -22.29 27.11 -5.33
N SER A 11 -22.92 27.32 -6.48
CA SER A 11 -24.19 26.69 -6.84
C SER A 11 -24.03 25.17 -6.98
N LYS A 12 -25.13 24.42 -6.88
CA LYS A 12 -25.13 22.95 -7.06
C LYS A 12 -24.55 22.52 -8.42
N GLU A 13 -24.81 23.31 -9.46
CA GLU A 13 -24.31 23.04 -10.81
C GLU A 13 -22.81 23.30 -10.90
N GLN A 14 -22.32 24.38 -10.28
CA GLN A 14 -20.88 24.64 -10.16
C GLN A 14 -20.16 23.52 -9.39
N LYS A 15 -20.77 22.99 -8.32
CA LYS A 15 -20.25 21.83 -7.57
C LYS A 15 -20.22 20.56 -8.43
N ALA A 16 -21.26 20.29 -9.20
CA ALA A 16 -21.31 19.12 -10.10
C ALA A 16 -20.23 19.20 -11.19
N THR A 17 -20.04 20.38 -11.78
CA THR A 17 -18.93 20.65 -12.71
C THR A 17 -17.58 20.47 -12.03
N LEU A 18 -17.41 21.00 -10.80
CA LEU A 18 -16.21 20.77 -9.99
C LEU A 18 -15.92 19.28 -9.78
N TYR A 19 -16.93 18.49 -9.43
CA TYR A 19 -16.76 17.05 -9.20
C TYR A 19 -16.38 16.30 -10.47
N LYS A 20 -16.96 16.70 -11.61
CA LYS A 20 -16.69 16.09 -12.91
C LYS A 20 -15.33 16.48 -13.48
N GLU A 21 -14.92 17.74 -13.36
CA GLU A 21 -13.69 18.28 -13.95
C GLU A 21 -12.49 18.20 -13.01
N LEU A 22 -12.71 18.29 -11.70
CA LEU A 22 -11.65 18.26 -10.70
C LEU A 22 -11.47 16.89 -10.06
N GLY A 23 -12.51 16.04 -10.03
CA GLY A 23 -12.49 14.80 -9.25
C GLY A 23 -12.36 15.04 -7.74
N ILE A 24 -12.51 16.28 -7.28
CA ILE A 24 -12.39 16.68 -5.88
C ILE A 24 -13.79 16.68 -5.28
N TRP A 25 -14.15 15.56 -4.67
CA TRP A 25 -15.42 15.42 -3.96
C TRP A 25 -15.23 15.82 -2.50
N GLU A 26 -15.95 16.85 -2.03
CA GLU A 26 -15.82 17.41 -0.67
C GLU A 26 -16.03 16.34 0.40
N MET A 27 -17.07 15.53 0.25
CA MET A 27 -17.35 14.40 1.14
C MET A 27 -16.29 13.30 1.02
N GLY A 28 -15.68 13.14 -0.14
CA GLY A 28 -14.55 12.22 -0.36
C GLY A 28 -13.36 12.61 0.49
N TYR A 29 -13.03 13.91 0.51
CA TYR A 29 -11.99 14.44 1.39
C TYR A 29 -12.29 14.16 2.87
N THR A 30 -13.52 14.44 3.32
CA THR A 30 -13.96 14.16 4.69
C THR A 30 -13.86 12.68 5.03
N ILE A 31 -14.33 11.79 4.14
CA ILE A 31 -14.23 10.34 4.30
C ILE A 31 -12.76 9.89 4.35
N GLY A 32 -11.90 10.46 3.52
CA GLY A 32 -10.47 10.19 3.52
C GLY A 32 -9.80 10.56 4.85
N ILE A 33 -10.12 11.73 5.40
CA ILE A 33 -9.64 12.13 6.73
C ILE A 33 -10.19 11.22 7.82
N LEU A 34 -11.49 10.93 7.81
CA LEU A 34 -12.10 10.03 8.79
C LEU A 34 -11.43 8.66 8.76
N ASN A 35 -11.21 8.09 7.57
CA ASN A 35 -10.49 6.84 7.37
C ASN A 35 -9.08 6.91 7.94
N TYR A 36 -8.32 7.97 7.65
CA TYR A 36 -6.96 8.16 8.19
C TYR A 36 -6.96 8.26 9.72
N SER A 37 -7.84 9.08 10.28
CA SER A 37 -7.99 9.28 11.74
C SER A 37 -8.39 7.99 12.45
N ILE A 38 -9.36 7.23 11.94
CA ILE A 38 -9.75 5.93 12.48
C ILE A 38 -8.57 4.95 12.44
N THR A 39 -7.78 4.98 11.38
CA THR A 39 -6.60 4.10 11.24
C THR A 39 -5.57 4.38 12.32
N ILE A 40 -5.22 5.65 12.52
CA ILE A 40 -4.26 6.05 13.55
C ILE A 40 -4.80 5.74 14.94
N PHE A 41 -6.06 6.09 15.19
CA PHE A 41 -6.69 5.87 16.49
C PHE A 41 -6.74 4.37 16.83
N ALA A 42 -7.15 3.53 15.88
CA ALA A 42 -7.12 2.08 16.04
C ALA A 42 -5.70 1.57 16.27
N LEU A 43 -4.71 2.01 15.49
CA LEU A 43 -3.32 1.56 15.64
C LEU A 43 -2.72 1.96 17.00
N ALA A 44 -2.98 3.18 17.46
CA ALA A 44 -2.39 3.73 18.67
C ALA A 44 -3.09 3.26 19.95
N ARG A 45 -4.43 3.18 19.95
CA ARG A 45 -5.22 2.86 21.15
C ARG A 45 -5.62 1.38 21.22
N PHE A 46 -5.83 0.75 20.07
CA PHE A 46 -6.43 -0.56 19.94
C PHE A 46 -5.65 -1.47 18.95
N PRO A 47 -4.32 -1.60 19.08
CA PRO A 47 -3.49 -2.33 18.12
C PRO A 47 -3.93 -3.79 17.94
N GLN A 48 -4.50 -4.40 18.97
CA GLN A 48 -5.06 -5.76 18.93
C GLN A 48 -6.27 -5.90 17.98
N TYR A 49 -6.94 -4.82 17.64
CA TYR A 49 -8.07 -4.80 16.71
C TYR A 49 -7.69 -4.29 15.31
N PHE A 50 -6.42 -3.92 15.08
CA PHE A 50 -6.00 -3.32 13.81
C PHE A 50 -6.17 -4.27 12.62
N TRP A 51 -6.07 -5.60 12.83
CA TRP A 51 -6.34 -6.59 11.79
C TRP A 51 -7.76 -6.47 11.23
N ILE A 52 -8.75 -6.11 12.05
CA ILE A 52 -10.14 -5.87 11.61
C ILE A 52 -10.19 -4.65 10.69
N VAL A 53 -9.52 -3.56 11.08
CA VAL A 53 -9.44 -2.35 10.25
C VAL A 53 -8.79 -2.66 8.90
N HIS A 54 -7.71 -3.43 8.90
CA HIS A 54 -7.05 -3.89 7.67
C HIS A 54 -7.99 -4.73 6.79
N MET A 55 -8.75 -5.66 7.38
CA MET A 55 -9.71 -6.52 6.69
C MET A 55 -10.88 -5.74 6.09
N VAL A 56 -11.51 -4.84 6.87
CA VAL A 56 -12.61 -4.00 6.39
C VAL A 56 -12.14 -3.16 5.20
N LYS A 57 -10.94 -2.57 5.29
CA LYS A 57 -10.34 -1.85 4.17
C LYS A 57 -10.08 -2.73 2.97
N ALA A 58 -9.65 -3.99 3.16
CA ALA A 58 -9.46 -4.94 2.07
C ALA A 58 -10.76 -5.16 1.28
N PHE A 59 -11.87 -5.41 2.01
CA PHE A 59 -13.17 -5.67 1.41
C PHE A 59 -13.79 -4.44 0.72
N VAL A 60 -13.33 -3.23 1.04
CA VAL A 60 -13.76 -2.01 0.34
C VAL A 60 -12.83 -1.71 -0.84
N TYR A 61 -11.52 -1.63 -0.58
CA TYR A 61 -10.55 -1.12 -1.54
C TYR A 61 -10.21 -2.13 -2.65
N LEU A 62 -10.15 -3.43 -2.36
CA LEU A 62 -9.81 -4.43 -3.38
C LEU A 62 -10.91 -4.56 -4.44
N PRO A 63 -12.21 -4.71 -4.07
CA PRO A 63 -13.27 -4.75 -5.08
C PRO A 63 -13.42 -3.42 -5.83
N TRP A 64 -13.33 -2.29 -5.12
CA TRP A 64 -13.34 -0.96 -5.75
C TRP A 64 -12.24 -0.85 -6.81
N ARG A 65 -11.01 -1.24 -6.44
CA ARG A 65 -9.85 -1.19 -7.33
C ARG A 65 -10.04 -2.09 -8.55
N PHE A 66 -10.60 -3.29 -8.36
CA PHE A 66 -10.85 -4.23 -9.45
C PHE A 66 -11.82 -3.68 -10.48
N ILE A 67 -12.96 -3.13 -10.05
CA ILE A 67 -13.95 -2.54 -10.96
C ILE A 67 -13.31 -1.39 -11.75
N ARG A 68 -12.61 -0.49 -11.07
CA ARG A 68 -11.92 0.65 -11.69
C ARG A 68 -10.82 0.23 -12.67
N PHE A 69 -10.10 -0.83 -12.34
CA PHE A 69 -9.03 -1.35 -13.19
C PHE A 69 -9.60 -2.06 -14.42
N LEU A 70 -10.70 -2.78 -14.31
CA LEU A 70 -11.41 -3.33 -15.47
C LEU A 70 -11.86 -2.23 -16.43
N GLU A 71 -12.44 -1.14 -15.93
CA GLU A 71 -12.86 0.01 -16.73
C GLU A 71 -11.70 0.65 -17.52
N ARG A 72 -10.48 0.58 -16.98
CA ARG A 72 -9.27 1.18 -17.58
C ARG A 72 -8.40 0.17 -18.35
N GLY A 73 -8.75 -1.12 -18.34
CA GLY A 73 -7.93 -2.19 -18.92
C GLY A 73 -6.65 -2.48 -18.14
N TRP A 74 -6.64 -2.20 -16.83
CA TRP A 74 -5.53 -2.33 -15.89
C TRP A 74 -5.74 -3.49 -14.90
N GLU A 75 -6.63 -4.44 -15.19
CA GLU A 75 -6.95 -5.52 -14.25
C GLU A 75 -5.74 -6.42 -13.92
N TRP A 76 -4.76 -6.50 -14.83
CA TRP A 76 -3.56 -7.32 -14.65
C TRP A 76 -2.57 -6.76 -13.63
N TYR A 77 -2.68 -5.50 -13.23
CA TYR A 77 -1.92 -5.00 -12.09
C TYR A 77 -2.36 -5.63 -10.77
N MET A 78 -3.56 -6.24 -10.71
CA MET A 78 -4.07 -6.85 -9.47
C MET A 78 -3.45 -8.21 -9.15
N ILE A 79 -2.66 -8.79 -10.05
CA ILE A 79 -1.86 -9.99 -9.80
C ILE A 79 -0.40 -9.67 -9.48
N GLU A 80 -0.04 -8.39 -9.39
CA GLU A 80 1.29 -7.95 -9.00
C GLU A 80 1.60 -8.32 -7.54
N PHE A 81 2.88 -8.39 -7.22
CA PHE A 81 3.35 -8.96 -5.95
C PHE A 81 2.74 -8.28 -4.72
N CYS A 82 2.58 -6.95 -4.75
CA CYS A 82 2.00 -6.21 -3.63
C CYS A 82 0.54 -6.57 -3.36
N TYR A 83 -0.27 -6.74 -4.40
CA TYR A 83 -1.66 -7.19 -4.30
C TYR A 83 -1.74 -8.62 -3.79
N LEU A 84 -0.92 -9.53 -4.34
CA LEU A 84 -0.89 -10.91 -3.89
C LEU A 84 -0.55 -11.02 -2.40
N ASN A 85 0.45 -10.26 -1.92
CA ASN A 85 0.78 -10.25 -0.49
C ASN A 85 -0.38 -9.75 0.37
N THR A 86 -1.12 -8.73 -0.08
CA THR A 86 -2.34 -8.29 0.61
C THR A 86 -3.40 -9.38 0.61
N TYR A 87 -3.65 -10.08 -0.51
CA TYR A 87 -4.59 -11.20 -0.55
C TYR A 87 -4.19 -12.33 0.39
N LEU A 88 -2.90 -12.69 0.40
CA LEU A 88 -2.38 -13.73 1.29
C LEU A 88 -2.61 -13.33 2.76
N THR A 89 -2.32 -12.08 3.11
CA THR A 89 -2.56 -11.55 4.46
C THR A 89 -4.04 -11.65 4.85
N VAL A 90 -4.94 -11.22 3.96
CA VAL A 90 -6.40 -11.29 4.15
C VAL A 90 -6.87 -12.74 4.32
N VAL A 91 -6.44 -13.64 3.44
CA VAL A 91 -6.77 -15.07 3.50
C VAL A 91 -6.25 -15.70 4.79
N CYS A 92 -5.01 -15.43 5.19
CA CYS A 92 -4.44 -15.94 6.45
C CYS A 92 -5.21 -15.43 7.68
N CYS A 93 -5.64 -14.16 7.68
CA CYS A 93 -6.50 -13.62 8.74
C CYS A 93 -7.87 -14.33 8.80
N ILE A 94 -8.51 -14.55 7.65
CA ILE A 94 -9.80 -15.28 7.57
C ILE A 94 -9.64 -16.72 8.07
N LEU A 95 -8.63 -17.44 7.58
CA LEU A 95 -8.39 -18.83 8.00
C LEU A 95 -8.08 -18.93 9.49
N SER A 96 -7.35 -17.97 10.04
CA SER A 96 -7.07 -17.90 11.48
C SER A 96 -8.33 -17.62 12.29
N PHE A 97 -9.19 -16.71 11.81
CA PHE A 97 -10.48 -16.41 12.42
C PHE A 97 -11.41 -17.63 12.41
N LEU A 98 -11.56 -18.31 11.26
CA LEU A 98 -12.39 -19.50 11.12
C LEU A 98 -11.92 -20.65 12.02
N ARG A 99 -10.60 -20.84 12.16
CA ARG A 99 -10.06 -21.83 13.09
C ARG A 99 -10.42 -21.52 14.54
N VAL A 100 -10.19 -20.29 15.00
CA VAL A 100 -10.37 -19.92 16.41
C VAL A 100 -11.85 -19.83 16.80
N PHE A 101 -12.71 -19.28 15.95
CA PHE A 101 -14.11 -19.00 16.30
C PHE A 101 -15.10 -20.02 15.78
N VAL A 102 -14.78 -20.73 14.70
CA VAL A 102 -15.67 -21.72 14.06
C VAL A 102 -15.13 -23.14 14.20
N GLY A 103 -13.87 -23.32 14.60
CA GLY A 103 -13.24 -24.63 14.74
C GLY A 103 -12.84 -25.27 13.41
N VAL A 104 -12.77 -24.49 12.32
CA VAL A 104 -12.38 -25.00 10.98
C VAL A 104 -10.86 -24.99 10.86
N ASP A 105 -10.24 -26.17 10.95
CA ASP A 105 -8.79 -26.29 10.77
C ASP A 105 -8.37 -26.09 9.30
N ASN A 106 -7.11 -25.73 9.08
CA ASN A 106 -6.56 -25.49 7.76
C ASN A 106 -5.08 -25.89 7.68
N PRO A 107 -4.59 -26.31 6.50
CA PRO A 107 -3.22 -26.83 6.34
C PRO A 107 -2.13 -25.77 6.57
N LEU A 108 -2.47 -24.48 6.64
CA LEU A 108 -1.52 -23.40 6.88
C LEU A 108 -1.27 -23.16 8.38
N HIS A 109 -2.14 -23.68 9.25
CA HIS A 109 -2.03 -23.48 10.70
C HIS A 109 -0.69 -23.93 11.28
N PRO A 110 -0.13 -25.12 10.96
CA PRO A 110 1.19 -25.53 11.45
C PRO A 110 2.32 -24.55 11.07
N TYR A 111 2.10 -23.72 10.04
CA TYR A 111 3.05 -22.73 9.55
C TYR A 111 2.70 -21.30 9.96
N ASN A 112 1.69 -21.07 10.83
CA ASN A 112 1.22 -19.73 11.23
C ASN A 112 2.38 -18.81 11.65
N HIS A 113 3.27 -19.34 12.50
CA HIS A 113 4.47 -18.64 12.95
C HIS A 113 5.44 -18.24 11.82
N ALA A 114 5.69 -19.15 10.87
CA ALA A 114 6.56 -18.86 9.74
C ALA A 114 5.91 -17.87 8.76
N LEU A 115 4.61 -18.05 8.46
CA LEU A 115 3.85 -17.22 7.53
C LEU A 115 3.72 -15.78 8.02
N LEU A 116 3.56 -15.55 9.32
CA LEU A 116 3.55 -14.21 9.89
C LEU A 116 4.90 -13.49 9.71
N ARG A 117 6.01 -14.19 9.87
CA ARG A 117 7.36 -13.63 9.64
C ARG A 117 7.63 -13.37 8.15
N VAL A 118 7.14 -14.25 7.28
CA VAL A 118 7.17 -14.04 5.84
C VAL A 118 6.36 -12.80 5.45
N GLY A 119 5.13 -12.69 5.95
CA GLY A 119 4.28 -11.53 5.72
C GLY A 119 4.90 -10.24 6.25
N PHE A 120 5.53 -10.28 7.44
CA PHE A 120 6.31 -9.16 7.97
C PHE A 120 7.43 -8.76 7.02
N SER A 121 8.21 -9.72 6.52
CA SER A 121 9.33 -9.47 5.60
C SER A 121 8.88 -8.84 4.29
N PHE A 122 7.75 -9.27 3.73
CA PHE A 122 7.21 -8.70 2.50
C PHE A 122 6.61 -7.31 2.74
N ALA A 123 5.81 -7.17 3.80
CA ALA A 123 5.10 -5.95 4.14
C ALA A 123 6.05 -4.80 4.52
N ASN A 124 6.95 -5.04 5.48
CA ASN A 124 7.92 -4.06 5.96
C ASN A 124 9.19 -4.00 5.09
N GLY A 125 9.30 -4.89 4.11
CA GLY A 125 10.34 -4.88 3.09
C GLY A 125 9.80 -4.26 1.81
N ALA A 126 9.63 -5.10 0.77
CA ALA A 126 9.33 -4.65 -0.58
C ALA A 126 8.11 -3.72 -0.67
N LEU A 127 7.01 -4.02 0.03
CA LEU A 127 5.77 -3.24 -0.07
C LEU A 127 5.92 -1.84 0.54
N MET A 128 6.46 -1.74 1.76
CA MET A 128 6.70 -0.45 2.39
C MET A 128 7.66 0.41 1.57
N TRP A 129 8.75 -0.17 1.04
CA TRP A 129 9.69 0.56 0.18
C TRP A 129 9.10 0.91 -1.19
N ALA A 130 8.09 0.18 -1.67
CA ALA A 130 7.34 0.54 -2.86
C ALA A 130 6.61 1.89 -2.73
N VAL A 131 6.29 2.33 -1.49
CA VAL A 131 5.77 3.70 -1.24
C VAL A 131 6.72 4.76 -1.79
N VAL A 132 8.02 4.58 -1.55
CA VAL A 132 9.06 5.50 -2.02
C VAL A 132 9.28 5.32 -3.52
N MET A 133 9.43 4.08 -3.98
CA MET A 133 9.68 3.76 -5.38
C MET A 133 8.60 4.30 -6.32
N PHE A 134 7.32 4.09 -5.99
CA PHE A 134 6.19 4.54 -6.80
C PHE A 134 5.69 5.93 -6.40
N ASN A 135 6.41 6.64 -5.51
CA ASN A 135 6.03 7.95 -5.02
C ASN A 135 4.55 8.02 -4.61
N ASN A 136 4.10 7.02 -3.83
CA ASN A 136 2.71 6.99 -3.39
C ASN A 136 2.39 8.22 -2.56
N LYS A 137 1.13 8.66 -2.67
CA LYS A 137 0.66 9.95 -2.19
C LYS A 137 -0.60 9.73 -1.38
N LEU A 138 -0.65 10.28 -0.17
CA LEU A 138 -1.87 10.26 0.61
C LEU A 138 -2.75 11.44 0.19
N VAL A 139 -3.75 11.16 -0.65
CA VAL A 139 -4.67 12.18 -1.19
C VAL A 139 -6.08 11.85 -0.74
N PHE A 140 -6.62 12.62 0.21
CA PHE A 140 -7.84 12.24 0.93
C PHE A 140 -9.10 12.17 0.06
N HIS A 141 -9.19 12.94 -1.03
CA HIS A 141 -10.34 12.89 -1.93
C HIS A 141 -10.20 11.85 -3.05
N ASP A 142 -9.03 11.21 -3.18
CA ASP A 142 -8.73 10.28 -4.26
C ASP A 142 -8.61 8.85 -3.71
N VAL A 143 -9.65 8.06 -3.99
CA VAL A 143 -9.72 6.66 -3.57
C VAL A 143 -8.66 5.81 -4.26
N ASP A 144 -8.26 6.11 -5.50
CA ASP A 144 -7.23 5.33 -6.19
C ASP A 144 -5.87 5.51 -5.54
N ASN A 145 -5.51 6.75 -5.18
CA ASN A 145 -4.30 7.02 -4.41
C ASN A 145 -4.37 6.38 -3.01
N THR A 146 -5.53 6.45 -2.36
CA THR A 146 -5.76 5.83 -1.04
C THR A 146 -5.65 4.30 -1.09
N CYS A 147 -6.17 3.65 -2.14
CA CYS A 147 -6.00 2.21 -2.38
C CYS A 147 -4.52 1.85 -2.52
N SER A 148 -3.74 2.63 -3.28
CA SER A 148 -2.30 2.40 -3.42
C SER A 148 -1.55 2.54 -2.09
N VAL A 149 -1.90 3.54 -1.27
CA VAL A 149 -1.37 3.66 0.11
C VAL A 149 -1.76 2.46 0.95
N TYR A 150 -3.02 1.98 0.86
CA TYR A 150 -3.47 0.81 1.60
C TYR A 150 -2.63 -0.43 1.27
N ILE A 151 -2.44 -0.74 -0.02
CA ILE A 151 -1.69 -1.95 -0.45
C ILE A 151 -0.23 -1.91 0.01
N HIS A 152 0.41 -0.73 -0.02
CA HIS A 152 1.85 -0.62 0.27
C HIS A 152 2.17 -0.33 1.75
N LEU A 153 1.27 0.30 2.51
CA LEU A 153 1.53 0.67 3.92
C LEU A 153 0.69 -0.13 4.92
N SER A 154 -0.58 -0.43 4.64
CA SER A 154 -1.45 -1.04 5.66
C SER A 154 -0.98 -2.42 6.14
N PRO A 155 -0.44 -3.31 5.28
CA PRO A 155 0.18 -4.54 5.75
C PRO A 155 1.34 -4.30 6.72
N ALA A 156 2.19 -3.31 6.45
CA ALA A 156 3.33 -2.96 7.29
C ALA A 156 2.87 -2.56 8.71
N LEU A 157 1.84 -1.70 8.78
CA LEU A 157 1.20 -1.31 10.05
C LEU A 157 0.56 -2.49 10.79
N LEU A 158 -0.06 -3.42 10.07
CA LEU A 158 -0.63 -4.64 10.67
C LEU A 158 0.47 -5.50 11.28
N PHE A 159 1.55 -5.74 10.55
CA PHE A 159 2.65 -6.55 11.07
C PHE A 159 3.40 -5.86 12.22
N TRP A 160 3.46 -4.52 12.22
CA TRP A 160 3.94 -3.75 13.37
C TRP A 160 3.03 -3.92 14.59
N SER A 161 1.70 -3.85 14.41
CA SER A 161 0.75 -4.02 15.52
C SER A 161 0.78 -5.44 16.08
N LEU A 162 0.92 -6.46 15.23
CA LEU A 162 1.05 -7.86 15.67
C LEU A 162 2.38 -8.12 16.39
N ARG A 163 3.50 -7.61 15.85
CA ARG A 163 4.84 -7.85 16.42
C ARG A 163 5.09 -7.11 17.73
N TRP A 164 4.60 -5.89 17.84
CA TRP A 164 4.93 -5.00 18.95
C TRP A 164 3.73 -4.68 19.86
N GLY A 165 2.53 -5.15 19.53
CA GLY A 165 1.33 -4.84 20.29
C GLY A 165 1.06 -3.34 20.41
N GLY A 166 1.46 -2.55 19.41
CA GLY A 166 1.39 -1.08 19.49
C GLY A 166 2.28 -0.43 20.56
N GLY A 167 3.31 -1.14 21.03
CA GLY A 167 4.14 -0.73 22.16
C GLY A 167 3.66 -1.26 23.51
N PHE A 168 2.55 -1.99 23.55
CA PHE A 168 2.06 -2.67 24.77
C PHE A 168 2.57 -4.11 24.91
N GLY A 169 3.19 -4.68 23.87
CA GLY A 169 3.68 -6.06 23.88
C GLY A 169 2.81 -7.02 23.06
N PRO A 170 3.41 -8.00 22.37
CA PRO A 170 2.66 -9.05 21.66
C PRO A 170 1.72 -9.86 22.56
N ALA A 171 1.95 -9.94 23.88
CA ALA A 171 1.03 -10.63 24.79
C ALA A 171 -0.40 -10.07 24.72
N LEU A 172 -0.56 -8.76 24.54
CA LEU A 172 -1.88 -8.12 24.37
C LEU A 172 -2.69 -8.75 23.22
N ILE A 173 -2.01 -9.12 22.13
CA ILE A 173 -2.64 -9.74 20.97
C ILE A 173 -3.10 -11.15 21.31
N GLU A 174 -2.24 -11.92 21.99
CA GLU A 174 -2.52 -13.31 22.40
C GLU A 174 -3.65 -13.36 23.45
N GLU A 175 -3.68 -12.44 24.40
CA GLU A 175 -4.74 -12.34 25.41
C GLU A 175 -6.10 -12.01 24.78
N THR A 176 -6.11 -11.14 23.78
CA THR A 176 -7.35 -10.72 23.11
C THR A 176 -7.83 -11.76 22.07
N TRP A 177 -6.90 -12.38 21.35
CA TRP A 177 -7.16 -13.32 20.27
C TRP A 177 -6.36 -14.62 20.42
N PRO A 178 -6.65 -15.45 21.43
CA PRO A 178 -5.83 -16.62 21.78
C PRO A 178 -5.61 -17.57 20.62
N GLY A 179 -4.35 -17.89 20.36
CA GLY A 179 -3.92 -18.81 19.32
C GLY A 179 -4.10 -18.31 17.88
N MET A 180 -4.67 -17.12 17.64
CA MET A 180 -4.97 -16.62 16.29
C MET A 180 -3.69 -16.20 15.54
N PHE A 181 -2.81 -15.45 16.19
CA PHE A 181 -1.60 -14.86 15.61
C PHE A 181 -0.34 -15.27 16.38
N GLN A 182 0.31 -16.36 15.96
CA GLN A 182 1.50 -16.88 16.64
C GLN A 182 2.77 -16.20 16.13
N VAL A 183 2.95 -14.91 16.44
CA VAL A 183 4.09 -14.11 15.93
C VAL A 183 5.43 -14.63 16.47
N CYS A 184 5.41 -15.11 17.71
CA CYS A 184 6.56 -15.67 18.40
C CYS A 184 6.16 -16.98 19.12
N PRO A 185 7.11 -17.89 19.37
CA PRO A 185 6.85 -19.16 20.07
C PRO A 185 6.26 -18.94 21.47
N ASN A 186 6.66 -17.85 22.15
CA ASN A 186 6.06 -17.41 23.40
C ASN A 186 5.84 -15.90 23.34
N MET A 187 4.58 -15.50 23.19
CA MET A 187 4.16 -14.09 23.07
C MET A 187 4.34 -13.34 24.39
N MET A 188 4.14 -14.00 25.53
CA MET A 188 4.24 -13.38 26.86
C MET A 188 5.69 -13.09 27.23
N ALA A 189 6.59 -14.02 26.95
CA ALA A 189 8.03 -13.82 27.17
C ALA A 189 8.65 -12.77 26.21
N ALA A 190 7.94 -12.43 25.13
CA ALA A 190 8.40 -11.47 24.14
C ALA A 190 8.19 -10.00 24.54
N ASP A 191 7.27 -9.72 25.48
CA ASP A 191 7.03 -8.37 26.00
C ASP A 191 8.28 -7.74 26.61
N VAL A 192 9.21 -8.58 27.07
CA VAL A 192 10.53 -8.18 27.57
C VAL A 192 11.27 -7.24 26.61
N ALA A 193 11.01 -7.32 25.31
CA ALA A 193 11.59 -6.42 24.31
C ALA A 193 11.18 -4.94 24.49
N LEU A 194 10.15 -4.66 25.28
CA LEU A 194 9.59 -3.32 25.51
C LEU A 194 9.77 -2.81 26.95
N ASP A 195 10.42 -3.57 27.84
CA ASP A 195 10.58 -3.20 29.26
C ASP A 195 11.42 -1.93 29.49
N SER A 196 12.36 -1.63 28.58
CA SER A 196 13.31 -0.54 28.74
C SER A 196 13.73 0.03 27.40
N LEU A 197 14.14 1.30 27.40
CA LEU A 197 14.58 2.00 26.19
C LEU A 197 15.72 1.26 25.46
N GLY A 198 16.65 0.65 26.20
CA GLY A 198 17.74 -0.14 25.63
C GLY A 198 17.22 -1.35 24.85
N LYS A 199 16.26 -2.09 25.40
CA LYS A 199 15.63 -3.25 24.73
C LYS A 199 14.72 -2.82 23.57
N MET A 200 14.03 -1.69 23.71
CA MET A 200 13.23 -1.10 22.63
C MET A 200 14.11 -0.66 21.45
N LEU A 201 15.33 -0.18 21.71
CA LEU A 201 16.31 0.14 20.68
C LEU A 201 16.87 -1.13 20.03
N TRP A 202 17.21 -2.14 20.84
CA TRP A 202 17.68 -3.42 20.36
C TRP A 202 17.37 -4.53 21.37
N GLN A 203 16.46 -5.43 21.02
CA GLN A 203 16.02 -6.47 21.96
C GLN A 203 17.08 -7.55 22.21
N GLY A 204 18.03 -7.74 21.26
CA GLY A 204 19.00 -8.83 21.31
C GLY A 204 18.34 -10.22 21.23
N SER A 205 18.69 -11.12 22.15
CA SER A 205 18.10 -12.46 22.24
C SER A 205 16.80 -12.41 23.06
N SER A 206 15.67 -12.59 22.38
CA SER A 206 14.36 -12.74 23.01
C SER A 206 13.67 -14.01 22.50
N SER A 207 12.55 -14.39 23.12
CA SER A 207 11.70 -15.48 22.59
C SER A 207 11.20 -15.18 21.16
N CYS A 208 11.26 -13.93 20.71
CA CYS A 208 10.93 -13.52 19.35
C CYS A 208 12.13 -13.47 18.39
N ALA A 209 13.34 -13.88 18.78
CA ALA A 209 14.52 -13.69 17.94
C ALA A 209 14.31 -14.23 16.51
N GLY A 210 14.63 -13.37 15.54
CA GLY A 210 14.62 -13.70 14.13
C GLY A 210 15.86 -14.51 13.72
N SER A 211 15.75 -15.32 12.67
CA SER A 211 16.92 -15.90 12.01
C SER A 211 16.92 -15.51 10.55
N VAL A 212 18.09 -15.59 9.89
CA VAL A 212 18.21 -15.36 8.45
C VAL A 212 17.24 -16.25 7.66
N GLY A 213 17.00 -17.48 8.12
CA GLY A 213 16.02 -18.37 7.49
C GLY A 213 14.60 -17.80 7.46
N HIS A 214 14.17 -17.16 8.54
CA HIS A 214 12.83 -16.58 8.66
C HIS A 214 12.59 -15.36 7.76
N PHE A 215 13.63 -14.55 7.50
CA PHE A 215 13.53 -13.28 6.77
C PHE A 215 14.12 -13.31 5.36
N MET A 216 14.85 -14.37 5.00
CA MET A 216 15.44 -14.52 3.67
C MET A 216 14.96 -15.80 2.99
N LEU A 217 15.19 -16.97 3.62
CA LEU A 217 14.91 -18.26 2.96
C LEU A 217 13.40 -18.51 2.80
N TYR A 218 12.61 -18.42 3.87
CA TYR A 218 11.17 -18.66 3.77
C TYR A 218 10.46 -17.61 2.90
N PRO A 219 10.76 -16.30 3.02
CA PRO A 219 10.23 -15.32 2.08
C PRO A 219 10.64 -15.60 0.64
N ALA A 220 11.89 -15.99 0.36
CA ALA A 220 12.30 -16.38 -0.99
C ALA A 220 11.45 -17.54 -1.53
N LEU A 221 11.24 -18.60 -0.74
CA LEU A 221 10.45 -19.76 -1.15
C LEU A 221 8.99 -19.39 -1.41
N VAL A 222 8.35 -18.64 -0.50
CA VAL A 222 6.96 -18.19 -0.66
C VAL A 222 6.84 -17.23 -1.84
N TRP A 223 7.83 -16.36 -2.06
CA TRP A 223 7.86 -15.46 -3.21
C TRP A 223 7.94 -16.24 -4.52
N PHE A 224 8.82 -17.25 -4.59
CA PHE A 224 8.99 -18.07 -5.79
C PHE A 224 7.73 -18.89 -6.10
N VAL A 225 7.25 -19.65 -5.13
CA VAL A 225 6.12 -20.58 -5.31
C VAL A 225 4.79 -19.83 -5.37
N GLY A 226 4.63 -18.80 -4.54
CA GLY A 226 3.37 -18.06 -4.41
C GLY A 226 3.18 -17.01 -5.50
N TRP A 227 4.25 -16.39 -6.01
CA TRP A 227 4.13 -15.29 -6.98
C TRP A 227 4.94 -15.50 -8.26
N CYS A 228 6.26 -15.68 -8.17
CA CYS A 228 7.14 -15.65 -9.33
C CYS A 228 6.74 -16.69 -10.38
N VAL A 229 6.58 -17.95 -9.98
CA VAL A 229 6.23 -19.04 -10.90
C VAL A 229 4.80 -18.84 -11.43
N PRO A 230 3.76 -18.65 -10.60
CA PRO A 230 2.40 -18.41 -11.09
C PRO A 230 2.30 -17.19 -12.01
N TYR A 231 2.89 -16.05 -11.63
CA TYR A 231 2.88 -14.83 -12.44
C TYR A 231 3.58 -15.06 -13.78
N SER A 232 4.76 -15.69 -13.78
CA SER A 232 5.51 -15.95 -15.01
C SER A 232 4.74 -16.87 -15.95
N LEU A 233 4.12 -17.93 -15.43
CA LEU A 233 3.28 -18.84 -16.21
C LEU A 233 2.06 -18.12 -16.79
N LEU A 234 1.36 -17.32 -15.99
CA LEU A 234 0.16 -16.60 -16.43
C LEU A 234 0.51 -15.51 -17.46
N VAL A 235 1.45 -14.62 -17.13
CA VAL A 235 1.73 -13.41 -17.90
C VAL A 235 2.59 -13.68 -19.13
N PHE A 236 3.62 -14.52 -19.00
CA PHE A 236 4.59 -14.75 -20.08
C PHE A 236 4.30 -15.97 -20.92
N TRP A 237 3.40 -16.87 -20.49
CA TRP A 237 3.08 -18.07 -21.25
C TRP A 237 1.58 -18.17 -21.59
N PHE A 238 0.69 -18.33 -20.61
CA PHE A 238 -0.72 -18.62 -20.88
C PHE A 238 -1.49 -17.46 -21.48
N PHE A 239 -1.24 -16.24 -21.00
CA PHE A 239 -1.95 -15.04 -21.44
C PHE A 239 -1.10 -14.07 -22.25
N ALA A 240 0.14 -14.43 -22.61
CA ALA A 240 1.04 -13.54 -23.36
C ALA A 240 0.39 -12.99 -24.64
N ASP A 241 -0.18 -13.87 -25.46
CA ASP A 241 -0.86 -13.47 -26.70
C ASP A 241 -2.16 -12.70 -26.45
N TYR A 242 -2.86 -13.00 -25.36
CA TYR A 242 -4.07 -12.27 -24.98
C TYR A 242 -3.72 -10.84 -24.56
N LEU A 243 -2.70 -10.67 -23.73
CA LEU A 243 -2.23 -9.38 -23.25
C LEU A 243 -1.75 -8.50 -24.42
N ALA A 244 -0.95 -9.07 -25.32
CA ALA A 244 -0.45 -8.38 -26.50
C ALA A 244 -1.59 -7.94 -27.45
N ARG A 245 -2.52 -8.84 -27.78
CA ARG A 245 -3.64 -8.55 -28.69
C ARG A 245 -4.59 -7.49 -28.13
N ASN A 246 -4.85 -7.52 -26.83
CA ASN A 246 -5.78 -6.60 -26.17
C ASN A 246 -5.11 -5.36 -25.57
N LYS A 247 -3.80 -5.16 -25.81
CA LYS A 247 -3.00 -4.05 -25.27
C LYS A 247 -3.17 -3.87 -23.76
N LYS A 248 -3.20 -5.00 -23.04
CA LYS A 248 -3.33 -5.00 -21.58
C LYS A 248 -1.98 -4.67 -20.96
N SER A 249 -1.99 -3.75 -20.00
CA SER A 249 -0.78 -3.31 -19.31
C SER A 249 -0.63 -3.99 -17.94
N ASN A 250 0.62 -4.15 -17.52
CA ASN A 250 1.06 -4.63 -16.22
C ASN A 250 2.44 -4.04 -15.91
N VAL A 251 3.02 -4.35 -14.75
CA VAL A 251 4.30 -3.75 -14.34
C VAL A 251 5.43 -4.13 -15.28
N TYR A 252 5.42 -5.36 -15.82
CA TYR A 252 6.41 -5.77 -16.82
C TYR A 252 6.32 -4.93 -18.10
N ALA A 253 5.11 -4.74 -18.64
CA ALA A 253 4.89 -3.93 -19.83
C ALA A 253 5.36 -2.48 -19.61
N GLU A 254 5.00 -1.88 -18.47
CA GLU A 254 5.48 -0.54 -18.10
C GLU A 254 6.99 -0.47 -17.95
N THR A 255 7.63 -1.47 -17.33
CA THR A 255 9.08 -1.50 -17.12
C THR A 255 9.83 -1.58 -18.45
N VAL A 256 9.28 -2.31 -19.42
CA VAL A 256 9.85 -2.42 -20.77
C VAL A 256 9.67 -1.12 -21.56
N GLU A 257 8.54 -0.44 -21.39
CA GLU A 257 8.23 0.83 -22.07
C GLU A 257 8.87 2.05 -21.39
N ALA A 258 9.26 1.94 -20.11
CA ALA A 258 9.88 3.00 -19.35
C ALA A 258 11.13 3.55 -20.06
N THR A 259 11.34 4.86 -19.99
CA THR A 259 12.50 5.55 -20.60
C THR A 259 13.57 5.91 -19.56
N ASP A 260 13.36 5.51 -18.31
CA ASP A 260 14.18 5.87 -17.17
C ASP A 260 15.35 4.89 -16.94
N GLY A 261 16.10 5.13 -15.87
CA GLY A 261 17.24 4.30 -15.48
C GLY A 261 16.87 2.84 -15.17
N VAL A 262 15.59 2.54 -14.88
CA VAL A 262 15.13 1.20 -14.50
C VAL A 262 15.18 0.26 -15.71
N ARG A 263 14.62 0.68 -16.85
CA ARG A 263 14.79 -0.07 -18.11
C ARG A 263 16.26 -0.24 -18.45
N LYS A 264 17.08 0.81 -18.31
CA LYS A 264 18.51 0.75 -18.64
C LYS A 264 19.25 -0.27 -17.78
N LEU A 265 18.93 -0.36 -16.48
CA LEU A 265 19.45 -1.39 -15.58
C LEU A 265 19.03 -2.80 -16.01
N MET A 266 17.80 -2.97 -16.48
CA MET A 266 17.25 -4.26 -16.89
C MET A 266 17.70 -4.71 -18.29
N THR A 267 17.75 -3.82 -19.28
CA THR A 267 17.79 -4.21 -20.71
C THR A 267 19.05 -3.76 -21.46
N SER A 268 19.95 -2.96 -20.88
CA SER A 268 21.02 -2.29 -21.65
C SER A 268 21.96 -3.26 -22.39
N ASN A 269 22.16 -4.47 -21.86
CA ASN A 269 23.05 -5.48 -22.44
C ASN A 269 22.37 -6.86 -22.62
N LEU A 270 21.05 -6.95 -22.49
CA LEU A 270 20.34 -8.22 -22.49
C LEU A 270 19.47 -8.41 -23.74
N PRO A 271 19.50 -9.61 -24.38
CA PRO A 271 18.65 -9.91 -25.52
C PRO A 271 17.17 -9.97 -25.10
N LYS A 272 16.26 -9.56 -26.00
CA LYS A 272 14.82 -9.41 -25.71
C LYS A 272 14.16 -10.65 -25.11
N TRP A 273 14.57 -11.85 -25.52
CA TRP A 273 14.02 -13.10 -25.01
C TRP A 273 14.28 -13.31 -23.51
N SER A 274 15.32 -12.66 -22.96
CA SER A 274 15.71 -12.77 -21.54
C SER A 274 15.06 -11.71 -20.64
N TRP A 275 14.36 -10.73 -21.21
CA TRP A 275 13.77 -9.62 -20.44
C TRP A 275 12.76 -10.06 -19.37
N PRO A 276 11.87 -11.05 -19.59
CA PRO A 276 10.99 -11.54 -18.53
C PRO A 276 11.76 -12.10 -17.32
N ALA A 277 12.82 -12.86 -17.58
CA ALA A 277 13.67 -13.42 -16.54
C ALA A 277 14.46 -12.33 -15.79
N ALA A 278 14.97 -11.33 -16.51
CA ALA A 278 15.64 -10.17 -15.92
C ALA A 278 14.70 -9.37 -15.02
N HIS A 279 13.46 -9.15 -15.44
CA HIS A 279 12.42 -8.50 -14.64
C HIS A 279 12.12 -9.27 -13.35
N MET A 280 11.95 -10.58 -13.44
CA MET A 280 11.73 -11.42 -12.25
C MET A 280 12.94 -11.42 -11.31
N PHE A 281 14.15 -11.49 -11.85
CA PHE A 281 15.38 -11.42 -11.07
C PHE A 281 15.51 -10.07 -10.35
N GLN A 282 15.20 -8.95 -11.01
CA GLN A 282 15.20 -7.63 -10.38
C GLN A 282 14.19 -7.57 -9.21
N HIS A 283 12.97 -8.07 -9.41
CA HIS A 283 11.97 -8.14 -8.34
C HIS A 283 12.43 -9.01 -7.17
N PHE A 284 13.07 -10.15 -7.45
CA PHE A 284 13.64 -11.02 -6.44
C PHE A 284 14.72 -10.30 -5.63
N VAL A 285 15.70 -9.69 -6.31
CA VAL A 285 16.80 -8.95 -5.65
C VAL A 285 16.23 -7.82 -4.79
N PHE A 286 15.32 -7.02 -5.32
CA PHE A 286 14.67 -5.96 -4.55
C PHE A 286 13.96 -6.50 -3.31
N THR A 287 13.18 -7.58 -3.47
CA THR A 287 12.43 -8.20 -2.36
C THR A 287 13.37 -8.76 -1.30
N MET A 288 14.47 -9.39 -1.69
CA MET A 288 15.44 -9.97 -0.75
C MET A 288 16.28 -8.91 -0.04
N VAL A 289 16.71 -7.86 -0.74
CA VAL A 289 17.46 -6.75 -0.13
C VAL A 289 16.57 -6.01 0.89
N CYS A 290 15.33 -5.69 0.51
CA CYS A 290 14.38 -5.08 1.43
C CYS A 290 13.99 -6.05 2.57
N GLY A 291 13.89 -7.35 2.28
CA GLY A 291 13.66 -8.41 3.27
C GLY A 291 14.77 -8.48 4.32
N ALA A 292 16.04 -8.43 3.90
CA ALA A 292 17.19 -8.40 4.81
C ALA A 292 17.13 -7.19 5.76
N PHE A 293 16.73 -6.02 5.25
CA PHE A 293 16.54 -4.82 6.08
C PHE A 293 15.47 -5.04 7.16
N THR A 294 14.43 -5.83 6.89
CA THR A 294 13.36 -6.09 7.88
C THR A 294 13.86 -6.83 9.12
N MET A 295 14.99 -7.54 9.06
CA MET A 295 15.60 -8.15 10.25
C MET A 295 15.92 -7.10 11.30
N LEU A 296 16.45 -5.95 10.87
CA LEU A 296 16.73 -4.84 11.76
C LEU A 296 15.42 -4.30 12.38
N LEU A 297 14.35 -4.19 11.60
CA LEU A 297 13.02 -3.74 12.07
C LEU A 297 12.34 -4.75 13.00
N TRP A 298 12.68 -6.02 12.87
CA TRP A 298 12.15 -7.07 13.74
C TRP A 298 12.77 -7.04 15.14
N ASP A 299 14.04 -6.64 15.24
CA ASP A 299 14.79 -6.61 16.50
C ASP A 299 14.79 -5.24 17.19
N SER A 300 14.30 -4.19 16.53
CA SER A 300 14.23 -2.83 17.07
C SER A 300 12.83 -2.23 16.95
N PHE A 301 12.14 -2.08 18.09
CA PHE A 301 10.85 -1.39 18.15
C PHE A 301 10.97 0.06 17.71
N VAL A 302 11.99 0.76 18.23
CA VAL A 302 12.21 2.18 17.95
C VAL A 302 12.46 2.38 16.46
N MET A 303 13.38 1.63 15.87
CA MET A 303 13.71 1.82 14.46
C MET A 303 12.53 1.44 13.55
N HIS A 304 11.81 0.36 13.84
CA HIS A 304 10.61 0.01 13.08
C HIS A 304 9.57 1.14 13.12
N THR A 305 9.30 1.70 14.31
CA THR A 305 8.37 2.81 14.49
C THR A 305 8.82 4.08 13.77
N LEU A 306 10.11 4.41 13.83
CA LEU A 306 10.69 5.58 13.15
C LEU A 306 10.61 5.45 11.62
N VAL A 307 10.93 4.27 11.08
CA VAL A 307 10.85 4.02 9.64
C VAL A 307 9.41 4.14 9.14
N LEU A 308 8.44 3.52 9.82
CA LEU A 308 7.03 3.66 9.47
C LEU A 308 6.55 5.11 9.55
N SER A 309 6.93 5.83 10.60
CA SER A 309 6.62 7.26 10.75
C SER A 309 7.21 8.08 9.61
N GLY A 310 8.46 7.81 9.22
CA GLY A 310 9.11 8.44 8.06
C GLY A 310 8.38 8.18 6.75
N ILE A 311 7.95 6.94 6.50
CA ILE A 311 7.19 6.56 5.31
C ILE A 311 5.81 7.25 5.28
N ILE A 312 5.13 7.34 6.43
CA ILE A 312 3.86 8.08 6.57
C ILE A 312 4.08 9.58 6.26
N LEU A 313 5.10 10.19 6.84
CA LEU A 313 5.42 11.60 6.58
C LEU A 313 5.76 11.83 5.09
N TYR A 314 6.49 10.91 4.47
CA TYR A 314 6.81 10.95 3.04
C TYR A 314 5.55 10.98 2.16
N MET A 315 4.59 10.08 2.41
CA MET A 315 3.35 10.05 1.62
C MET A 315 2.42 11.24 1.88
N ILE A 316 2.41 11.78 3.10
CA ILE A 316 1.70 13.02 3.45
C ILE A 316 2.31 14.18 2.67
N HIS A 317 3.64 14.29 2.68
CA HIS A 317 4.35 15.32 1.92
C HIS A 317 4.02 15.22 0.43
N ASN A 318 4.15 14.04 -0.17
CA ASN A 318 3.82 13.82 -1.58
C ASN A 318 2.36 14.13 -1.91
N GLY A 319 1.44 13.76 -1.02
CA GLY A 319 0.02 14.10 -1.10
C GLY A 319 -0.22 15.60 -1.12
N SER A 320 0.39 16.32 -0.17
CA SER A 320 0.28 17.78 -0.08
C SER A 320 0.83 18.46 -1.33
N VAL A 321 2.03 18.08 -1.79
CA VAL A 321 2.66 18.66 -3.00
C VAL A 321 1.78 18.42 -4.22
N PHE A 322 1.24 17.22 -4.38
CA PHE A 322 0.32 16.90 -5.46
C PHE A 322 -0.94 17.76 -5.40
N THR A 323 -1.62 17.83 -4.25
CA THR A 323 -2.83 18.65 -4.10
C THR A 323 -2.56 20.13 -4.38
N PHE A 324 -1.49 20.71 -3.82
CA PHE A 324 -1.13 22.11 -4.06
C PHE A 324 -0.81 22.38 -5.53
N ARG A 325 -0.05 21.51 -6.20
CA ARG A 325 0.28 21.69 -7.63
C ARG A 325 -0.95 21.61 -8.52
N VAL A 326 -1.85 20.65 -8.26
CA VAL A 326 -3.10 20.52 -9.03
C VAL A 326 -3.99 21.74 -8.85
N VAL A 327 -4.17 22.20 -7.61
CA VAL A 327 -4.97 23.39 -7.31
C VAL A 327 -4.35 24.66 -7.92
N ALA A 328 -3.04 24.86 -7.74
CA ALA A 328 -2.33 26.02 -8.28
C ALA A 328 -2.36 26.06 -9.81
N ALA A 329 -2.04 24.94 -10.48
CA ALA A 329 -2.05 24.87 -11.94
C ALA A 329 -3.43 25.23 -12.50
N LYS A 330 -4.51 24.72 -11.89
CA LYS A 330 -5.87 25.00 -12.35
C LYS A 330 -6.31 26.43 -12.06
N HIS A 331 -5.89 27.00 -10.92
CA HIS A 331 -6.15 28.42 -10.62
C HIS A 331 -5.49 29.34 -11.66
N VAL A 332 -4.23 29.08 -12.00
CA VAL A 332 -3.50 29.83 -13.03
C VAL A 332 -4.18 29.68 -14.40
N THR A 333 -4.57 28.47 -14.80
CA THR A 333 -5.30 28.25 -16.06
C THR A 333 -6.63 29.01 -16.10
N GLY A 334 -7.37 29.02 -14.99
CA GLY A 334 -8.63 29.77 -14.88
C GLY A 334 -8.44 31.28 -15.01
N LEU A 335 -7.38 31.84 -14.40
CA LEU A 335 -7.01 33.25 -14.56
C LEU A 335 -6.67 33.56 -16.02
N LEU A 336 -5.86 32.73 -16.66
CA LEU A 336 -5.49 32.90 -18.08
C LEU A 336 -6.71 32.86 -19.00
N GLN A 337 -7.65 31.93 -18.77
CA GLN A 337 -8.89 31.86 -19.55
C GLN A 337 -9.75 33.10 -19.37
N LYS A 338 -9.88 33.60 -18.13
CA LYS A 338 -10.63 34.82 -17.84
C LYS A 338 -10.01 36.04 -18.51
N THR A 339 -8.69 36.23 -18.41
CA THR A 339 -7.98 37.32 -19.07
C THR A 339 -8.07 37.22 -20.60
N ALA A 340 -8.01 36.00 -21.17
CA ALA A 340 -8.19 35.79 -22.61
C ALA A 340 -9.61 36.16 -23.08
N GLN A 341 -10.64 35.85 -22.29
CA GLN A 341 -12.02 36.23 -22.57
C GLN A 341 -12.20 37.74 -22.51
N GLU A 342 -11.69 38.40 -21.46
CA GLU A 342 -11.73 39.86 -21.30
C GLU A 342 -10.97 40.58 -22.43
N GLY A 343 -9.80 40.08 -22.83
CA GLY A 343 -9.03 40.61 -23.96
C GLY A 343 -9.67 40.39 -25.33
N SER A 344 -10.53 39.36 -25.48
CA SER A 344 -11.26 39.10 -26.73
C SER A 344 -12.47 40.02 -26.92
N THR A 345 -13.07 40.50 -25.82
CA THR A 345 -14.20 41.45 -25.86
C THR A 345 -13.78 42.88 -26.21
N ASP A 346 -12.50 43.23 -26.07
CA ASP A 346 -11.97 44.57 -26.38
C ASP A 346 -11.53 44.76 -27.85
N TYR A 347 -11.57 43.70 -28.66
CA TYR A 347 -11.25 43.80 -30.09
C TYR A 347 -12.50 44.23 -30.89
N GLN A 348 -12.74 45.54 -30.98
CA GLN A 348 -13.58 46.08 -32.05
C GLN A 348 -12.76 46.20 -33.33
N PRO A 349 -13.09 45.48 -34.43
CA PRO A 349 -12.43 45.69 -35.70
C PRO A 349 -12.70 47.14 -36.14
N VAL A 350 -11.65 47.93 -36.25
CA VAL A 350 -11.70 49.26 -36.87
C VAL A 350 -12.27 49.06 -38.27
N ARG A 351 -13.53 49.47 -38.47
CA ARG A 351 -14.12 49.53 -39.81
C ARG A 351 -13.29 50.51 -40.62
N GLN A 352 -12.58 50.01 -41.63
CA GLN A 352 -11.95 50.85 -42.63
C GLN A 352 -13.06 51.62 -43.35
N ALA A 353 -13.02 52.95 -43.24
CA ALA A 353 -13.93 53.89 -43.88
C ALA A 353 -13.51 54.18 -45.32
#